data_AF-A0A2D4LNM7-F1
#
_entry.id   AF-A0A2D4LNM7-F1
#
_cell.length_a   1.000
_cell.length_b   1.000
_cell.length_c   1.000
_cell.angle_alpha   90.00
_cell.angle_beta   90.00
_cell.angle_gamma   90.00
#
_symmetry.space_group_name_H-M   'P 1'
#
loop_
_entity.id
_entity.type
_entity.pdbx_description
1 polymer ?
#
loop_
_entity_poly.entity_id
_entity_poly.type
_entity_poly.pdbx_seq_one_letter_code
_entity_poly.pdbx_strand_id
1 'polypeptide(L)'
;LQDEENSLHVVVNCGEALLKNNTYWPLVSDFINILSHQSVAKKFLEDHRLLVTWMNFVSFFQGMNLNKRELNEHVEFESQTYYAAFAAELEACAQPMWGLLSHCKIRETQEYTRNVVRYCLEALQDWFDAINFVDEPTPNQVTFHLPLHRYYAMFLSKAVKCQELDLDSLLPDQEMLMKLMVHPLQIQVNLFLSQH
;
A
#
# COMPACT_ATOMS: atom_id res chain seq x y z
N LEU A 1 10.80 -9.77 0.93
CA LEU A 1 11.34 -8.98 2.06
C LEU A 1 12.73 -9.53 2.27
N GLN A 2 13.73 -8.88 1.68
CA GLN A 2 14.98 -9.52 1.24
C GLN A 2 15.93 -9.93 2.37
N ASP A 3 15.66 -9.51 3.61
CA ASP A 3 16.47 -9.86 4.78
C ASP A 3 15.60 -9.97 6.04
N GLU A 4 15.21 -11.18 6.45
CA GLU A 4 14.39 -11.40 7.66
C GLU A 4 15.13 -11.04 8.97
N GLU A 5 16.46 -11.02 8.97
CA GLU A 5 17.27 -10.69 10.16
C GLU A 5 17.59 -9.19 10.27
N ASN A 6 17.71 -8.47 9.15
CA ASN A 6 18.01 -7.02 9.13
C ASN A 6 16.86 -6.12 8.64
N SER A 7 15.70 -6.67 8.29
CA SER A 7 14.52 -5.85 7.95
C SER A 7 13.95 -5.18 9.21
N LEU A 8 13.91 -3.86 9.20
CA LEU A 8 13.29 -3.05 10.26
C LEU A 8 11.80 -2.78 10.01
N HIS A 9 11.25 -3.34 8.93
CA HIS A 9 9.87 -3.14 8.52
C HIS A 9 8.90 -3.91 9.42
N VAL A 10 8.03 -3.15 10.11
CA VAL A 10 7.01 -3.66 11.03
C VAL A 10 5.66 -3.75 10.30
N VAL A 11 4.99 -4.89 10.43
CA VAL A 11 3.69 -5.16 9.77
C VAL A 11 2.60 -5.61 10.75
N VAL A 12 1.34 -5.43 10.37
CA VAL A 12 0.19 -5.93 11.13
C VAL A 12 0.21 -7.46 11.19
N ASN A 13 0.01 -8.01 12.39
CA ASN A 13 -0.21 -9.43 12.58
C ASN A 13 -1.70 -9.78 12.38
N CYS A 14 -2.06 -10.24 11.18
CA CYS A 14 -3.42 -10.68 10.86
C CYS A 14 -3.83 -11.99 11.56
N GLY A 15 -2.90 -12.63 12.29
CA GLY A 15 -3.16 -13.79 13.12
C GLY A 15 -3.84 -13.46 14.46
N GLU A 16 -3.81 -12.18 14.87
CA GLU A 16 -4.38 -11.71 16.13
C GLU A 16 -5.91 -11.69 16.12
N ALA A 17 -6.51 -11.89 17.30
CA ALA A 17 -7.95 -11.91 17.47
C ALA A 17 -8.64 -10.62 16.98
N LEU A 18 -7.97 -9.47 17.11
CA LEU A 18 -8.50 -8.18 16.67
C LEU A 18 -8.76 -8.16 15.15
N LEU A 19 -7.84 -8.72 14.35
CA LEU A 19 -7.96 -8.77 12.89
C LEU A 19 -8.85 -9.94 12.47
N LYS A 20 -8.67 -11.14 13.07
CA LYS A 20 -9.48 -12.32 12.74
C LYS A 20 -10.98 -12.14 13.00
N ASN A 21 -11.33 -11.43 14.07
CA ASN A 21 -12.72 -11.21 14.46
C ASN A 21 -13.27 -9.87 13.95
N ASN A 22 -12.57 -9.18 13.03
CA ASN A 22 -12.97 -7.89 12.46
C ASN A 22 -13.35 -6.82 13.50
N THR A 23 -12.70 -6.82 14.67
CA THR A 23 -13.02 -5.90 15.77
C THR A 23 -12.58 -4.46 15.45
N TYR A 24 -11.69 -4.28 14.47
CA TYR A 24 -11.29 -2.97 13.93
C TYR A 24 -12.36 -2.31 13.05
N TRP A 25 -13.34 -3.08 12.57
CA TRP A 25 -14.29 -2.63 11.54
C TRP A 25 -15.06 -1.36 11.91
N PRO A 26 -15.55 -1.17 13.16
CA PRO A 26 -16.22 0.08 13.54
C PRO A 26 -15.34 1.33 13.33
N LEU A 27 -14.04 1.23 13.63
CA LEU A 27 -13.10 2.36 13.45
C LEU A 27 -12.89 2.70 11.98
N VAL A 28 -12.74 1.68 11.13
CA VAL A 28 -12.57 1.86 9.68
C VAL A 28 -13.85 2.43 9.07
N SER A 29 -15.01 1.90 9.46
CA SER A 29 -16.32 2.37 9.01
C SER A 29 -16.56 3.84 9.38
N ASP A 30 -16.32 4.21 10.64
CA ASP A 30 -16.43 5.60 11.10
C ASP A 30 -15.48 6.53 10.34
N PHE A 31 -14.25 6.09 10.10
CA PHE A 31 -13.29 6.88 9.33
C PHE A 31 -13.75 7.10 7.89
N ILE A 32 -14.22 6.07 7.20
CA ILE A 32 -14.77 6.17 5.84
C ILE A 32 -15.98 7.12 5.82
N ASN A 33 -16.88 7.00 6.80
CA ASN A 33 -18.04 7.86 6.93
C ASN A 33 -17.64 9.33 7.09
N ILE A 34 -16.66 9.62 7.95
CA ILE A 34 -16.13 10.97 8.14
C ILE A 34 -15.50 11.50 6.84
N LEU A 35 -14.70 10.69 6.14
CA LEU A 35 -14.11 11.05 4.85
C LEU A 35 -15.13 11.22 3.72
N SER A 36 -16.35 10.73 3.84
CA SER A 36 -17.41 10.99 2.85
C SER A 36 -17.80 12.48 2.80
N HIS A 37 -17.59 13.22 3.90
CA HIS A 37 -17.87 14.64 3.97
C HIS A 37 -16.76 15.47 3.34
N GLN A 38 -17.09 16.20 2.28
CA GLN A 38 -16.12 16.97 1.50
C GLN A 38 -15.29 17.97 2.33
N SER A 39 -15.88 18.66 3.31
CA SER A 39 -15.15 19.60 4.16
C SER A 39 -14.06 18.92 5.01
N VAL A 40 -14.37 17.73 5.52
CA VAL A 40 -13.42 16.95 6.33
C VAL A 40 -12.34 16.34 5.46
N ALA A 41 -12.71 15.74 4.32
CA ALA A 41 -11.75 15.15 3.40
C ALA A 41 -10.75 16.20 2.87
N LYS A 42 -11.21 17.41 2.53
CA LYS A 42 -10.32 18.51 2.15
C LYS A 42 -9.34 18.85 3.25
N LYS A 43 -9.83 19.03 4.49
CA LYS A 43 -8.97 19.32 5.64
C LYS A 43 -7.93 18.22 5.87
N PHE A 44 -8.32 16.97 5.68
CA PHE A 44 -7.44 15.81 5.76
C PHE A 44 -6.35 15.83 4.68
N LEU A 45 -6.72 16.12 3.43
CA LEU A 45 -5.82 16.14 2.26
C LEU A 45 -4.89 17.38 2.23
N GLU A 46 -5.23 18.43 2.97
CA GLU A 46 -4.39 19.63 3.14
C GLU A 46 -3.42 19.51 4.33
N ASP A 47 -3.77 18.72 5.33
CA ASP A 47 -2.99 18.63 6.56
C ASP A 47 -1.86 17.59 6.43
N HIS A 48 -0.63 18.08 6.39
CA HIS A 48 0.57 17.26 6.32
C HIS A 48 0.65 16.19 7.42
N ARG A 49 0.30 16.54 8.67
CA ARG A 49 0.43 15.62 9.80
C ARG A 49 -0.55 14.46 9.67
N LEU A 50 -1.76 14.74 9.18
CA LEU A 50 -2.77 13.73 8.92
C LEU A 50 -2.32 12.79 7.80
N LEU A 51 -1.78 13.32 6.70
CA LEU A 51 -1.28 12.49 5.60
C LEU A 51 -0.09 11.62 6.01
N VAL A 52 0.88 12.16 6.76
CA VAL A 52 2.01 11.35 7.28
C VAL A 52 1.50 10.25 8.21
N THR A 53 0.62 10.58 9.14
CA THR A 53 0.03 9.59 10.06
C THR A 53 -0.71 8.51 9.28
N TRP A 54 -1.42 8.90 8.22
CA TRP A 54 -2.13 7.97 7.36
C TRP A 54 -1.20 7.07 6.55
N MET A 55 -0.15 7.61 5.92
CA MET A 55 0.81 6.79 5.18
C MET A 55 1.57 5.85 6.10
N ASN A 56 1.90 6.27 7.32
CA ASN A 56 2.46 5.40 8.35
C ASN A 56 1.49 4.27 8.71
N PHE A 57 0.20 4.57 8.89
CA PHE A 57 -0.81 3.54 9.13
C PHE A 57 -0.88 2.54 7.96
N VAL A 58 -0.95 3.03 6.72
CA VAL A 58 -0.99 2.19 5.51
C VAL A 58 0.29 1.36 5.36
N SER A 59 1.45 1.86 5.80
CA SER A 59 2.74 1.16 5.74
C SER A 59 2.77 -0.13 6.57
N PHE A 60 1.95 -0.23 7.65
CA PHE A 60 1.85 -1.47 8.42
C PHE A 60 1.18 -2.61 7.63
N PHE A 61 0.44 -2.28 6.57
CA PHE A 61 -0.16 -3.25 5.65
C PHE A 61 0.68 -3.45 4.39
N GLN A 62 1.64 -2.56 4.14
CA GLN A 62 2.62 -2.74 3.07
C GLN A 62 3.47 -3.96 3.39
N GLY A 63 3.65 -4.87 2.43
CA GLY A 63 4.53 -6.03 2.54
C GLY A 63 4.11 -7.10 3.54
N MET A 64 2.93 -7.01 4.16
CA MET A 64 2.49 -7.96 5.19
C MET A 64 2.18 -9.36 4.62
N ASN A 65 1.94 -10.33 5.51
CA ASN A 65 1.48 -11.69 5.18
C ASN A 65 2.27 -12.33 4.02
N LEU A 66 3.58 -12.40 4.19
CA LEU A 66 4.52 -12.93 3.21
C LEU A 66 4.23 -14.41 2.94
N ASN A 67 3.93 -14.74 1.68
CA ASN A 67 3.77 -16.11 1.23
C ASN A 67 5.14 -16.71 1.00
N LYS A 68 5.42 -17.84 1.66
CA LYS A 68 6.62 -18.63 1.45
C LYS A 68 6.23 -19.93 0.72
N ARG A 69 7.00 -20.32 -0.30
CA ARG A 69 6.76 -21.57 -1.03
C ARG A 69 7.08 -22.75 -0.12
N GLU A 70 6.07 -23.56 0.18
CA GLU A 70 6.24 -24.83 0.87
C GLU A 70 6.75 -25.89 -0.11
N LEU A 71 7.91 -26.48 0.17
CA LEU A 71 8.58 -27.47 -0.69
C LEU A 71 8.40 -28.92 -0.24
N ASN A 72 7.96 -29.13 1.01
CA ASN A 72 8.01 -30.44 1.67
C ASN A 72 6.63 -31.01 2.02
N GLU A 73 5.70 -30.20 2.52
CA GLU A 73 4.37 -30.65 2.95
C GLU A 73 3.26 -30.04 2.09
N HIS A 74 2.24 -30.85 1.81
CA HIS A 74 1.05 -30.37 1.12
C HIS A 74 0.18 -29.57 2.10
N VAL A 75 0.00 -28.28 1.83
CA VAL A 75 -0.94 -27.45 2.58
C VAL A 75 -2.35 -27.72 2.06
N GLU A 76 -3.13 -28.52 2.78
CA GLU A 76 -4.50 -28.87 2.38
C GLU A 76 -5.49 -27.70 2.44
N PHE A 77 -5.22 -26.68 3.28
CA PHE A 77 -6.11 -25.53 3.48
C PHE A 77 -5.33 -24.23 3.74
N GLU A 78 -5.76 -23.14 3.11
CA GLU A 78 -5.25 -21.80 3.44
C GLU A 78 -5.70 -21.38 4.85
N SER A 79 -4.79 -20.79 5.63
CA SER A 79 -5.09 -20.37 6.99
C SER A 79 -6.13 -19.23 7.00
N GLN A 80 -6.97 -19.16 8.05
CA GLN A 80 -7.87 -18.01 8.24
C GLN A 80 -7.13 -16.66 8.26
N THR A 81 -5.86 -16.66 8.66
CA THR A 81 -4.98 -15.49 8.64
C THR A 81 -4.81 -14.91 7.23
N TYR A 82 -4.77 -15.76 6.20
CA TYR A 82 -4.62 -15.34 4.81
C TYR A 82 -5.84 -14.53 4.34
N TYR A 83 -7.06 -15.05 4.56
CA TYR A 83 -8.30 -14.34 4.27
C TYR A 83 -8.43 -13.05 5.09
N ALA A 84 -8.09 -13.09 6.39
CA ALA A 84 -8.12 -11.92 7.26
C ALA A 84 -7.18 -10.81 6.77
N ALA A 85 -6.00 -11.16 6.23
CA ALA A 85 -5.05 -10.19 5.69
C ALA A 85 -5.62 -9.45 4.46
N PHE A 86 -6.23 -10.18 3.51
CA PHE A 86 -6.88 -9.55 2.35
C PHE A 86 -8.07 -8.67 2.75
N ALA A 87 -8.93 -9.16 3.65
CA ALA A 87 -10.07 -8.39 4.14
C ALA A 87 -9.60 -7.11 4.83
N ALA A 88 -8.63 -7.21 5.73
CA ALA A 88 -8.10 -6.08 6.47
C ALA A 88 -7.46 -5.03 5.55
N GLU A 89 -6.64 -5.42 4.57
CA GLU A 89 -6.07 -4.45 3.62
C GLU A 89 -7.16 -3.80 2.75
N LEU A 90 -8.12 -4.59 2.26
CA LEU A 90 -9.21 -4.08 1.42
C LEU A 90 -10.04 -3.04 2.17
N GLU A 91 -10.43 -3.35 3.41
CA GLU A 91 -11.29 -2.50 4.23
C GLU A 91 -10.51 -1.32 4.82
N ALA A 92 -9.37 -1.56 5.46
CA ALA A 92 -8.63 -0.52 6.18
C ALA A 92 -7.76 0.36 5.27
N CYS A 93 -7.35 -0.11 4.08
CA CYS A 93 -6.50 0.66 3.19
C CYS A 93 -7.22 1.07 1.90
N ALA A 94 -7.78 0.10 1.15
CA ALA A 94 -8.29 0.39 -0.19
C ALA A 94 -9.61 1.19 -0.18
N GLN A 95 -10.55 0.89 0.73
CA GLN A 95 -11.80 1.65 0.81
C GLN A 95 -11.57 3.14 1.16
N PRO A 96 -10.76 3.49 2.19
CA PRO A 96 -10.40 4.90 2.45
C PRO A 96 -9.68 5.57 1.27
N MET A 97 -8.81 4.84 0.55
CA MET A 97 -8.14 5.35 -0.66
C MET A 97 -9.17 5.85 -1.67
N TRP A 98 -10.18 5.03 -1.97
CA TRP A 98 -11.25 5.39 -2.89
C TRP A 98 -12.07 6.56 -2.37
N GLY A 99 -12.33 6.60 -1.06
CA GLY A 99 -12.98 7.74 -0.38
C GLY A 99 -12.23 9.05 -0.63
N LEU A 100 -10.93 9.09 -0.36
CA LEU A 100 -10.07 10.25 -0.61
C LEU A 100 -10.00 10.62 -2.10
N LEU A 101 -9.80 9.62 -2.97
CA LEU A 101 -9.71 9.81 -4.42
C LEU A 101 -11.00 10.39 -5.01
N SER A 102 -12.15 10.11 -4.39
CA SER A 102 -13.46 10.63 -4.81
C SER A 102 -13.59 12.16 -4.67
N HIS A 103 -12.72 12.80 -3.87
CA HIS A 103 -12.65 14.25 -3.72
C HIS A 103 -11.64 14.91 -4.66
N CYS A 104 -10.84 14.12 -5.37
CA CYS A 104 -9.78 14.56 -6.28
C CYS A 104 -10.23 14.39 -7.75
N LYS A 105 -11.28 15.09 -8.17
CA LYS A 105 -11.94 14.84 -9.48
C LYS A 105 -11.64 15.87 -10.56
N ILE A 106 -11.25 17.08 -10.16
CA ILE A 106 -11.14 18.25 -11.03
C ILE A 106 -9.82 18.96 -10.80
N ARG A 107 -9.41 19.81 -11.73
CA ARG A 107 -8.12 20.51 -11.70
C ARG A 107 -7.95 21.39 -10.45
N GLU A 108 -9.01 21.97 -9.94
CA GLU A 108 -9.02 22.79 -8.71
C GLU A 108 -8.64 21.97 -7.45
N THR A 109 -8.72 20.64 -7.53
CA THR A 109 -8.36 19.71 -6.44
C THR A 109 -6.98 19.08 -6.64
N GLN A 110 -6.18 19.58 -7.58
CA GLN A 110 -4.88 19.01 -7.93
C GLN A 110 -3.88 19.02 -6.77
N GLU A 111 -3.93 20.03 -5.89
CA GLU A 111 -3.02 20.15 -4.74
C GLU A 111 -3.19 18.97 -3.77
N TYR A 112 -4.42 18.50 -3.57
CA TYR A 112 -4.71 17.33 -2.74
C TYR A 112 -4.05 16.07 -3.31
N THR A 113 -4.16 15.88 -4.63
CA THR A 113 -3.53 14.76 -5.32
C THR A 113 -2.01 14.84 -5.22
N ARG A 114 -1.43 16.03 -5.45
CA ARG A 114 0.03 16.25 -5.31
C ARG A 114 0.52 15.94 -3.90
N ASN A 115 -0.22 16.37 -2.88
CA ASN A 115 0.11 16.06 -1.49
C ASN A 115 0.11 14.55 -1.23
N VAL A 116 -0.94 13.84 -1.64
CA VAL A 116 -1.00 12.38 -1.45
C VAL A 116 0.11 11.68 -2.21
N VAL A 117 0.35 12.04 -3.48
CA VAL A 117 1.44 11.46 -4.29
C VAL A 117 2.79 11.64 -3.59
N ARG A 118 3.08 12.84 -3.10
CA ARG A 118 4.31 13.14 -2.36
C ARG A 118 4.47 12.26 -1.12
N TYR A 119 3.46 12.22 -0.24
CA TYR A 119 3.57 11.44 0.99
C TYR A 119 3.56 9.92 0.75
N CYS A 120 2.93 9.46 -0.33
CA CYS A 120 3.08 8.07 -0.76
C CYS A 120 4.52 7.76 -1.18
N LEU A 121 5.16 8.65 -1.95
CA LEU A 121 6.55 8.49 -2.36
C LEU A 121 7.50 8.49 -1.16
N GLU A 122 7.32 9.41 -0.21
CA GLU A 122 8.08 9.43 1.05
C GLU A 122 7.95 8.10 1.80
N ALA A 123 6.72 7.62 2.03
CA ALA A 123 6.49 6.36 2.73
C ALA A 123 6.97 5.12 1.96
N LEU A 124 6.93 5.14 0.62
CA LEU A 124 7.46 4.08 -0.22
C LEU A 124 9.00 4.04 -0.15
N GLN A 125 9.64 5.21 -0.11
CA GLN A 125 11.09 5.33 0.03
C GLN A 125 11.53 4.76 1.39
N ASP A 126 10.89 5.22 2.48
CA ASP A 126 11.12 4.69 3.83
C ASP A 126 10.92 3.18 3.89
N TRP A 127 9.89 2.66 3.19
CA TRP A 127 9.64 1.24 3.11
C TRP A 127 10.73 0.48 2.34
N PHE A 128 11.16 0.97 1.17
CA PHE A 128 12.23 0.35 0.41
C PHE A 128 13.55 0.30 1.20
N ASP A 129 13.83 1.36 1.95
CA ASP A 129 15.00 1.42 2.83
C ASP A 129 14.86 0.42 4.00
N ALA A 130 13.68 0.34 4.63
CA ALA A 130 13.42 -0.57 5.74
C ALA A 130 13.54 -2.06 5.38
N ILE A 131 13.26 -2.42 4.11
CA ILE A 131 13.37 -3.80 3.61
C ILE A 131 14.73 -4.09 2.96
N ASN A 132 15.64 -3.11 2.93
CA ASN A 132 16.92 -3.15 2.23
C ASN A 132 16.76 -3.57 0.75
N PHE A 133 15.92 -2.85 0.01
CA PHE A 133 15.53 -3.27 -1.34
C PHE A 133 16.72 -3.43 -2.31
N VAL A 134 16.79 -4.59 -2.97
CA VAL A 134 17.73 -4.90 -4.05
C VAL A 134 17.00 -5.31 -5.34
N ASP A 135 17.61 -5.04 -6.48
CA ASP A 135 17.11 -5.44 -7.81
C ASP A 135 17.39 -6.93 -8.10
N GLU A 136 17.08 -7.80 -7.13
CA GLU A 136 17.16 -9.25 -7.28
C GLU A 136 15.92 -9.90 -6.63
N PRO A 137 15.21 -10.80 -7.34
CA PRO A 137 14.04 -11.48 -6.77
C PRO A 137 14.45 -12.34 -5.59
N THR A 138 13.82 -12.17 -4.42
CA THR A 138 13.96 -13.14 -3.33
C THR A 138 13.28 -14.44 -3.73
N PRO A 139 14.00 -15.56 -3.89
CA PRO A 139 13.38 -16.80 -4.30
C PRO A 139 12.37 -17.28 -3.25
N ASN A 140 11.30 -17.93 -3.72
CA ASN A 140 10.31 -18.62 -2.88
C ASN A 140 9.50 -17.74 -1.92
N GLN A 141 9.55 -16.41 -2.06
CA GLN A 141 8.79 -15.50 -1.20
C GLN A 141 8.08 -14.42 -2.02
N VAL A 142 6.82 -14.14 -1.67
CA VAL A 142 6.00 -13.13 -2.35
C VAL A 142 4.95 -12.55 -1.42
N THR A 143 4.66 -11.26 -1.54
CA THR A 143 3.51 -10.62 -0.87
C THR A 143 2.63 -9.96 -1.90
N PHE A 144 1.31 -10.03 -1.69
CA PHE A 144 0.32 -9.35 -2.51
C PHE A 144 -0.15 -8.03 -1.91
N HIS A 145 0.30 -7.74 -0.68
CA HIS A 145 -0.19 -6.62 0.11
C HIS A 145 0.65 -5.37 -0.14
N LEU A 146 0.30 -4.64 -1.21
CA LEU A 146 1.04 -3.46 -1.67
C LEU A 146 0.17 -2.17 -1.67
N PRO A 147 -0.49 -1.81 -0.56
CA PRO A 147 -1.38 -0.67 -0.53
C PRO A 147 -0.67 0.64 -0.84
N LEU A 148 0.58 0.89 -0.42
CA LEU A 148 1.27 2.14 -0.76
C LEU A 148 1.52 2.28 -2.27
N HIS A 149 1.89 1.18 -2.95
CA HIS A 149 2.03 1.16 -4.41
C HIS A 149 0.69 1.45 -5.08
N ARG A 150 -0.40 0.86 -4.56
CA ARG A 150 -1.76 1.08 -5.07
C ARG A 150 -2.19 2.53 -4.90
N TYR A 151 -1.91 3.15 -3.75
CA TYR A 151 -2.18 4.57 -3.51
C TYR A 151 -1.45 5.44 -4.53
N TYR A 152 -0.12 5.27 -4.66
CA TYR A 152 0.67 6.05 -5.61
C TYR A 152 0.14 5.91 -7.04
N ALA A 153 -0.06 4.67 -7.52
CA ALA A 153 -0.57 4.41 -8.87
C ALA A 153 -1.96 5.02 -9.12
N MET A 154 -2.87 4.92 -8.14
CA MET A 154 -4.23 5.45 -8.26
C MET A 154 -4.27 6.97 -8.29
N PHE A 155 -3.51 7.64 -7.40
CA PHE A 155 -3.45 9.10 -7.37
C PHE A 155 -2.67 9.67 -8.56
N LEU A 156 -1.60 9.02 -9.00
CA LEU A 156 -0.89 9.38 -10.24
C LEU A 156 -1.79 9.28 -11.47
N SER A 157 -2.52 8.17 -11.61
CA SER A 157 -3.50 7.97 -12.68
C SER A 157 -4.60 9.04 -12.64
N LYS A 158 -5.07 9.40 -11.44
CA LYS A 158 -6.09 10.45 -11.27
C LYS A 158 -5.56 11.83 -11.64
N ALA A 159 -4.34 12.17 -11.21
CA ALA A 159 -3.67 13.42 -11.54
C ALA A 159 -3.59 13.65 -13.06
N VAL A 160 -3.09 12.65 -13.79
CA VAL A 160 -2.90 12.75 -15.24
C VAL A 160 -4.23 12.74 -15.97
N LYS A 161 -5.11 11.77 -15.67
CA LYS A 161 -6.33 11.53 -16.47
C LYS A 161 -7.48 12.50 -16.18
N CYS A 162 -7.60 12.98 -14.94
CA CYS A 162 -8.75 13.80 -14.52
C CYS A 162 -8.37 15.24 -14.18
N GLN A 163 -7.11 15.51 -13.84
CA GLN A 163 -6.66 16.84 -13.43
C GLN A 163 -5.67 17.46 -14.40
N GLU A 164 -5.33 16.75 -15.47
CA GLU A 164 -4.45 17.20 -16.56
C GLU A 164 -3.09 17.68 -16.05
N LEU A 165 -2.60 17.03 -14.99
CA LEU A 165 -1.25 17.29 -14.50
C LEU A 165 -0.23 16.64 -15.43
N ASP A 166 0.87 17.37 -15.64
CA ASP A 166 2.03 16.83 -16.32
C ASP A 166 2.65 15.68 -15.51
N LEU A 167 2.88 14.55 -16.16
CA LEU A 167 3.38 13.33 -15.54
C LEU A 167 4.79 13.53 -15.00
N ASP A 168 5.65 14.20 -15.76
CA ASP A 168 7.05 14.44 -15.38
C ASP A 168 7.13 15.28 -14.09
N SER A 169 6.13 16.14 -13.84
CA SER A 169 6.01 16.91 -12.59
C SER A 169 5.63 16.10 -11.35
N LEU A 170 5.31 14.81 -11.49
CA LEU A 170 4.81 13.93 -10.43
C LEU A 170 5.68 12.69 -10.21
N LEU A 171 6.53 12.34 -11.17
CA LEU A 171 7.44 11.21 -11.05
C LEU A 171 8.52 11.51 -10.00
N PRO A 172 8.95 10.49 -9.22
CA PRO A 172 10.12 10.62 -8.37
C PRO A 172 11.40 10.62 -9.22
N ASP A 173 12.56 10.68 -8.56
CA ASP A 173 13.83 10.46 -9.24
C ASP A 173 13.91 9.07 -9.90
N GLN A 174 14.91 8.91 -10.78
CA GLN A 174 15.09 7.70 -11.56
C GLN A 174 15.33 6.46 -10.69
N GLU A 175 16.02 6.61 -9.55
CA GLU A 175 16.33 5.48 -8.67
C GLU A 175 15.04 4.95 -8.03
N MET A 176 14.26 5.85 -7.44
CA MET A 176 12.99 5.50 -6.82
C MET A 176 11.97 4.99 -7.84
N LEU A 177 11.92 5.60 -9.03
CA LEU A 177 11.04 5.14 -10.11
C LEU A 177 11.38 3.69 -10.52
N MET A 178 12.67 3.37 -10.63
CA MET A 178 13.14 2.01 -10.90
C MET A 178 12.67 1.04 -9.82
N LYS A 179 12.83 1.36 -8.53
CA LYS A 179 12.36 0.52 -7.41
C LYS A 179 10.85 0.26 -7.51
N LEU A 180 10.06 1.30 -7.78
CA LEU A 180 8.59 1.20 -7.94
C LEU A 180 8.15 0.30 -9.10
N MET A 181 8.94 0.25 -10.18
CA MET A 181 8.64 -0.58 -11.35
C MET A 181 9.13 -2.02 -11.17
N VAL A 182 10.35 -2.19 -10.68
CA VAL A 182 11.00 -3.49 -10.51
C VAL A 182 10.32 -4.33 -9.44
N HIS A 183 9.96 -3.73 -8.30
CA HIS A 183 9.44 -4.50 -7.17
C HIS A 183 8.16 -5.32 -7.51
N PRO A 184 7.12 -4.74 -8.16
CA PRO A 184 5.99 -5.52 -8.66
C PRO A 184 6.36 -6.56 -9.74
N LEU A 185 7.38 -6.32 -10.56
CA LEU A 185 7.84 -7.28 -11.57
C LEU A 185 8.53 -8.49 -10.94
N GLN A 186 9.33 -8.30 -9.89
CA GLN A 186 9.95 -9.40 -9.15
C GLN A 186 8.91 -10.37 -8.58
N ILE A 187 7.77 -9.84 -8.11
CA ILE A 187 6.62 -10.63 -7.66
C ILE A 187 6.08 -11.51 -8.80
N GLN A 188 5.90 -10.94 -10.01
CA GLN A 188 5.43 -11.71 -11.17
C GLN A 188 6.43 -12.80 -11.57
N VAL A 189 7.73 -12.48 -11.64
CA VAL A 189 8.79 -13.42 -11.98
C VAL A 189 8.84 -14.58 -10.97
N ASN A 190 8.76 -14.28 -9.68
CA ASN A 190 8.75 -15.30 -8.63
C ASN A 190 7.56 -16.26 -8.75
N LEU A 191 6.38 -15.77 -9.15
CA LEU A 191 5.23 -16.64 -9.42
C LEU A 191 5.50 -17.59 -10.60
N PHE A 192 6.09 -17.09 -11.69
CA PHE A 192 6.45 -17.94 -12.83
C PHE A 192 7.54 -18.96 -12.49
N LEU A 193 8.60 -18.54 -11.80
CA LEU A 193 9.69 -19.44 -11.39
C LEU A 193 9.22 -20.47 -10.35
N SER A 194 8.19 -20.16 -9.55
CA SER A 194 7.61 -21.10 -8.58
C SER A 194 6.79 -22.24 -9.21
N GLN A 195 6.46 -22.16 -10.50
CA GLN A 195 5.75 -23.23 -11.23
C GLN A 195 6.68 -24.28 -11.83
N HIS A 196 8.00 -24.04 -11.77
CA HIS A 196 9.05 -24.96 -12.19
C HIS A 196 9.90 -25.40 -10.98
#